data_AF-A0A9R0U6B9-F1
#
_entry.id   AF-A0A9R0U6B9-F1
#
_cell.length_a   1.000
_cell.length_b   1.000
_cell.length_c   1.000
_cell.angle_alpha   90.00
_cell.angle_beta   90.00
_cell.angle_gamma   90.00
#
_symmetry.space_group_name_H-M   'P 1'
#
loop_
_entity.id
_entity.type
_entity.pdbx_description
1 polymer ?
#
loop_
_entity_poly.entity_id
_entity_poly.type
_entity_poly.pdbx_seq_one_letter_code
_entity_poly.pdbx_strand_id
1 'polypeptide(L)'
;MRTTAARTPRSALLTAVLAAVVTVGAIGAVFLLRPRPEAAPGLAEPAATPVKPVVTCGGDPCRQLAAVTVGGTPVVLLTDTAGGSARLRVGPEPGTVFELSIAQLNVRLDQNSLRCIDGPAPACLVRGDVGDGGTAAYGELLVGSGGVWRDPGKPFYADAGTLSLYDVTADASPDVIVVRHDCPDAASGTPKCTTAPVLGEVYDLAGRSVGCTRRVTSPSDLRGWPDIRLTRADLRTCPS
;
A
#
# COMPACT_ATOMS: atom_id res chain seq x y z
N MET A 1 -5.88 -0.52 71.76
CA MET A 1 -4.89 -1.16 70.86
C MET A 1 -3.77 -0.15 70.58
N ARG A 2 -2.55 -0.41 71.05
CA ARG A 2 -1.39 0.47 70.82
C ARG A 2 -0.52 -0.18 69.73
N THR A 3 -0.41 0.45 68.57
CA THR A 3 0.54 0.07 67.52
C THR A 3 1.85 0.79 67.79
N THR A 4 2.87 0.05 68.21
CA THR A 4 4.23 0.55 68.43
C THR A 4 4.93 0.72 67.08
N ALA A 5 5.31 1.94 66.74
CA ALA A 5 6.09 2.23 65.53
C ALA A 5 7.49 1.58 65.64
N ALA A 6 7.83 0.73 64.66
CA ALA A 6 9.15 0.12 64.56
C ALA A 6 10.20 1.19 64.25
N ARG A 7 11.15 1.37 65.16
CA ARG A 7 12.22 2.35 65.04
C ARG A 7 13.34 1.74 64.18
N THR A 8 13.57 2.31 63.00
CA THR A 8 14.60 1.83 62.05
C THR A 8 15.98 1.84 62.71
N PRO A 9 16.73 0.72 62.67
CA PRO A 9 18.02 0.63 63.35
C PRO A 9 19.03 1.59 62.70
N ARG A 10 19.73 2.36 63.53
CA ARG A 10 20.69 3.41 63.11
C ARG A 10 21.81 2.88 62.22
N SER A 11 22.13 1.59 62.33
CA SER A 11 23.10 0.90 61.48
C SER A 11 22.67 0.83 60.00
N ALA A 12 21.37 0.65 59.72
CA ALA A 12 20.85 0.61 58.35
C ALA A 12 20.84 2.00 57.68
N LEU A 13 20.64 3.04 58.47
CA LEU A 13 20.73 4.44 58.01
C LEU A 13 22.18 4.81 57.66
N LEU A 14 23.13 4.40 58.49
CA LEU A 14 24.55 4.65 58.25
C LEU A 14 25.07 3.96 56.99
N THR A 15 24.69 2.70 56.74
CA THR A 15 25.09 1.98 55.53
C THR A 15 24.45 2.57 54.27
N ALA A 16 23.19 2.98 54.32
CA ALA A 16 22.52 3.63 53.19
C ALA A 16 23.19 4.97 52.82
N VAL A 17 23.57 5.76 53.82
CA VAL A 17 24.28 7.04 53.60
C VAL A 17 25.68 6.79 53.02
N LEU A 18 26.41 5.81 53.54
CA LEU A 18 27.73 5.44 53.00
C LEU A 18 27.64 4.99 51.54
N ALA A 19 26.65 4.17 51.18
CA ALA A 19 26.45 3.72 49.81
C ALA A 19 26.13 4.89 48.85
N ALA A 20 25.32 5.85 49.31
CA ALA A 20 25.01 7.06 48.53
C ALA A 20 26.23 7.94 48.31
N VAL A 21 27.09 8.11 49.32
CA VAL A 21 28.32 8.91 49.20
C VAL A 21 29.32 8.27 48.24
N VAL A 22 29.49 6.94 48.29
CA VAL A 22 30.40 6.21 47.39
C VAL A 22 29.94 6.30 45.94
N THR A 23 28.64 6.18 45.68
CA THR A 23 28.08 6.26 44.31
C THR A 23 28.22 7.67 43.73
N VAL A 24 27.95 8.72 44.49
CA VAL A 24 28.15 10.10 44.05
C VAL A 24 29.64 10.41 43.81
N GLY A 25 30.53 9.91 44.67
CA GLY A 25 31.98 10.05 44.50
C GLY A 25 32.49 9.39 43.22
N ALA A 26 32.01 8.19 42.89
CA ALA A 26 32.38 7.47 41.67
C ALA A 26 31.91 8.20 40.40
N ILE A 27 30.68 8.72 40.39
CA ILE A 27 30.14 9.47 39.25
C ILE A 27 30.93 10.78 39.04
N GLY A 28 31.29 11.48 40.12
CA GLY A 28 32.13 12.68 40.06
C GLY A 28 33.52 12.41 39.50
N ALA A 29 34.15 11.30 39.93
CA ALA A 29 35.47 10.91 39.43
C ALA A 29 35.45 10.58 37.92
N VAL A 30 34.40 9.92 37.43
CA VAL A 30 34.25 9.62 35.99
C VAL A 30 34.07 10.89 35.17
N PHE A 31 33.40 11.92 35.70
CA PHE A 31 33.24 13.20 35.02
C PHE A 31 34.53 14.03 35.02
N LEU A 32 35.30 13.99 36.10
CA LEU A 32 36.57 14.72 36.22
C LEU A 32 37.71 14.04 35.44
N LEU A 33 37.71 12.72 35.37
CA LEU A 33 38.72 11.94 34.63
C LEU A 33 38.35 11.69 33.17
N ARG A 34 37.17 12.13 32.70
CA ARG A 34 36.80 12.04 31.29
C ARG A 34 37.79 12.91 30.50
N PRO A 35 38.68 12.32 29.68
CA PRO A 35 39.57 13.09 28.83
C PRO A 35 38.67 13.89 27.89
N ARG A 36 38.82 15.22 27.89
CA ARG A 36 38.25 16.03 26.82
C ARG A 36 38.95 15.56 25.53
N PRO A 37 38.22 15.26 24.45
CA PRO A 37 38.87 15.01 23.17
C PRO A 37 39.58 16.30 22.79
N GLU A 38 40.90 16.29 22.89
CA GLU A 38 41.74 17.33 22.31
C GLU A 38 41.64 17.11 20.80
N ALA A 39 40.85 17.96 20.15
CA ALA A 39 40.76 17.99 18.71
C ALA A 39 42.15 18.35 18.18
N ALA A 40 42.85 17.36 17.62
CA ALA A 40 43.96 17.63 16.73
C ALA A 40 43.44 18.55 15.62
N PRO A 41 44.23 19.53 15.14
CA PRO A 41 43.90 20.28 13.92
C PRO A 41 44.10 19.35 12.72
N GLY A 42 43.24 18.34 12.61
CA GLY A 42 43.03 17.54 11.43
C GLY A 42 41.97 18.22 10.58
N LEU A 43 42.26 18.34 9.28
CA LEU A 43 41.31 18.78 8.27
C LEU A 43 39.95 18.13 8.52
N ALA A 44 38.92 18.96 8.67
CA ALA A 44 37.55 18.50 8.82
C ALA A 44 37.21 17.59 7.64
N GLU A 45 36.99 16.31 7.93
CA GLU A 45 36.40 15.38 6.98
C GLU A 45 35.02 15.93 6.62
N PRO A 46 34.67 16.09 5.33
CA PRO A 46 33.37 16.61 4.95
C PRO A 46 32.31 15.71 5.56
N ALA A 47 31.40 16.29 6.35
CA ALA A 47 30.22 15.58 6.83
C ALA A 47 29.52 14.98 5.61
N ALA A 48 29.44 13.64 5.55
CA ALA A 48 28.76 12.95 4.47
C ALA A 48 27.33 13.49 4.38
N THR A 49 26.98 14.05 3.23
CA THR A 49 25.60 14.49 2.95
C THR A 49 24.65 13.32 3.22
N PRO A 50 23.54 13.53 3.93
CA PRO A 50 22.55 12.49 4.14
C PRO A 50 22.10 11.94 2.78
N VAL A 51 22.43 10.69 2.49
CA VAL A 51 21.94 10.01 1.30
C VAL A 51 20.45 9.79 1.53
N LYS A 52 19.60 10.47 0.74
CA LYS A 52 18.17 10.21 0.78
C LYS A 52 17.94 8.72 0.47
N PRO A 53 17.11 7.99 1.25
CA PRO A 53 16.80 6.61 0.92
C PRO A 53 16.12 6.58 -0.44
N VAL A 54 16.82 6.02 -1.43
CA VAL A 54 16.30 5.83 -2.78
C VAL A 54 15.49 4.55 -2.79
N VAL A 55 14.22 4.65 -3.18
CA VAL A 55 13.42 3.45 -3.47
C VAL A 55 13.99 2.83 -4.74
N THR A 56 14.44 1.59 -4.67
CA THR A 56 14.99 0.85 -5.81
C THR A 56 13.93 -0.05 -6.43
N CYS A 57 13.93 -0.27 -7.74
CA CYS A 57 13.08 -1.14 -8.56
C CYS A 57 14.00 -2.02 -9.42
N GLY A 58 13.99 -3.34 -9.20
CA GLY A 58 14.89 -4.26 -9.92
C GLY A 58 16.39 -4.06 -9.63
N GLY A 59 16.75 -3.38 -8.54
CA GLY A 59 18.15 -3.07 -8.18
C GLY A 59 18.59 -1.64 -8.51
N ASP A 60 17.91 -0.97 -9.43
CA ASP A 60 18.17 0.43 -9.82
C ASP A 60 17.19 1.40 -9.13
N PRO A 61 17.46 2.71 -9.06
CA PRO A 61 16.47 3.69 -8.59
C PRO A 61 15.14 3.58 -9.35
N CYS A 62 14.01 3.55 -8.64
CA CYS A 62 12.72 3.59 -9.29
C CYS A 62 12.50 4.94 -9.99
N ARG A 63 11.84 4.91 -11.16
CA ARG A 63 11.26 6.09 -11.80
C ARG A 63 9.81 6.26 -11.38
N GLN A 64 9.37 7.51 -11.24
CA GLN A 64 7.94 7.81 -11.13
C GLN A 64 7.26 7.61 -12.48
N LEU A 65 6.21 6.81 -12.49
CA LEU A 65 5.37 6.56 -13.67
C LEU A 65 4.05 7.36 -13.59
N ALA A 66 3.41 7.38 -12.43
CA ALA A 66 2.19 8.13 -12.19
C ALA A 66 2.14 8.66 -10.75
N ALA A 67 1.39 9.73 -10.51
CA ALA A 67 1.17 10.27 -9.17
C ALA A 67 -0.22 10.89 -9.05
N VAL A 68 -0.82 10.76 -7.87
CA VAL A 68 -2.13 11.32 -7.52
C VAL A 68 -2.13 11.72 -6.05
N THR A 69 -3.05 12.59 -5.64
CA THR A 69 -3.24 12.96 -4.23
C THR A 69 -4.61 12.49 -3.76
N VAL A 70 -4.65 11.81 -2.61
CA VAL A 70 -5.86 11.24 -2.00
C VAL A 70 -5.98 11.79 -0.59
N GLY A 71 -7.01 12.60 -0.29
CA GLY A 71 -7.15 13.23 1.02
C GLY A 71 -5.94 14.07 1.45
N GLY A 72 -5.24 14.71 0.51
CA GLY A 72 -3.99 15.44 0.77
C GLY A 72 -2.75 14.55 0.90
N THR A 73 -2.89 13.22 0.83
CA THR A 73 -1.77 12.26 0.88
C THR A 73 -1.30 11.95 -0.54
N PRO A 74 -0.01 12.18 -0.88
CA PRO A 74 0.50 11.82 -2.19
C PRO A 74 0.61 10.29 -2.32
N VAL A 75 0.20 9.76 -3.47
CA VAL A 75 0.34 8.36 -3.87
C VAL A 75 1.07 8.32 -5.20
N VAL A 76 2.17 7.58 -5.27
CA VAL A 76 3.11 7.58 -6.39
C VAL A 76 3.37 6.16 -6.87
N LEU A 77 3.06 5.89 -8.14
CA LEU A 77 3.44 4.66 -8.83
C LEU A 77 4.86 4.79 -9.35
N LEU A 78 5.69 3.87 -8.92
CA LEU A 78 7.12 3.80 -9.17
C LEU A 78 7.41 2.51 -9.95
N THR A 79 8.26 2.55 -10.98
CA THR A 79 8.65 1.35 -11.74
C THR A 79 10.14 1.34 -12.02
N ASP A 80 10.66 0.20 -12.47
CA ASP A 80 11.92 0.13 -13.22
C ASP A 80 11.71 0.57 -14.69
N THR A 81 12.80 0.59 -15.46
CA THR A 81 12.76 0.95 -16.88
C THR A 81 12.00 -0.09 -17.74
N ALA A 82 12.09 -1.37 -17.36
CA ALA A 82 11.50 -2.50 -18.06
C ALA A 82 10.03 -2.80 -17.69
N GLY A 83 9.52 -2.24 -16.58
CA GLY A 83 8.19 -2.54 -16.04
C GLY A 83 8.11 -3.85 -15.23
N GLY A 84 9.23 -4.54 -15.02
CA GLY A 84 9.28 -5.84 -14.31
C GLY A 84 9.28 -5.72 -12.79
N SER A 85 9.44 -4.51 -12.25
CA SER A 85 9.29 -4.19 -10.83
C SER A 85 8.41 -2.96 -10.66
N ALA A 86 7.39 -3.05 -9.81
CA ALA A 86 6.53 -1.91 -9.51
C ALA A 86 6.32 -1.71 -7.99
N ARG A 87 6.52 -0.45 -7.64
CA ARG A 87 6.34 0.31 -6.40
C ARG A 87 5.05 1.08 -6.25
N LEU A 88 4.27 0.98 -5.17
CA LEU A 88 3.38 2.09 -4.79
C LEU A 88 3.88 2.77 -3.52
N ARG A 89 4.22 4.05 -3.59
CA ARG A 89 4.57 4.87 -2.41
C ARG A 89 3.39 5.71 -1.97
N VAL A 90 3.04 5.64 -0.70
CA VAL A 90 1.98 6.42 -0.07
C VAL A 90 2.58 7.35 0.99
N GLY A 91 2.23 8.63 0.94
CA GLY A 91 2.73 9.66 1.83
C GLY A 91 3.98 10.39 1.30
N PRO A 92 4.35 11.51 1.94
CA PRO A 92 5.57 12.27 1.59
C PRO A 92 6.82 11.42 1.82
N GLU A 93 7.95 11.81 1.27
CA GLU A 93 9.21 11.08 1.50
C GLU A 93 9.76 11.30 2.92
N PRO A 94 10.19 10.24 3.64
CA PRO A 94 10.07 8.82 3.30
C PRO A 94 8.64 8.30 3.58
N GLY A 95 7.96 7.79 2.55
CA GLY A 95 6.58 7.29 2.64
C GLY A 95 6.53 5.78 2.86
N THR A 96 5.33 5.22 3.05
CA THR A 96 5.13 3.75 3.04
C THR A 96 5.21 3.22 1.62
N VAL A 97 5.97 2.16 1.39
CA VAL A 97 6.19 1.60 0.05
C VAL A 97 5.64 0.18 -0.01
N PHE A 98 4.88 -0.13 -1.07
CA PHE A 98 4.22 -1.40 -1.30
C PHE A 98 4.75 -2.08 -2.56
N GLU A 99 5.29 -3.28 -2.38
CA GLU A 99 5.45 -4.37 -3.34
C GLU A 99 4.26 -4.61 -4.27
N LEU A 100 4.28 -4.24 -5.56
CA LEU A 100 3.18 -4.62 -6.46
C LEU A 100 3.48 -5.96 -7.13
N SER A 101 2.67 -6.97 -6.82
CA SER A 101 2.80 -8.33 -7.36
C SER A 101 2.43 -8.42 -8.84
N ILE A 102 1.53 -7.56 -9.33
CA ILE A 102 1.09 -7.57 -10.73
C ILE A 102 2.23 -7.32 -11.73
N ALA A 103 3.31 -6.66 -11.34
CA ALA A 103 4.48 -6.43 -12.20
C ALA A 103 5.14 -7.75 -12.65
N GLN A 104 4.97 -8.83 -11.89
CA GLN A 104 5.50 -10.16 -12.22
C GLN A 104 4.60 -10.94 -13.19
N LEU A 105 3.43 -10.40 -13.54
CA LEU A 105 2.42 -11.04 -14.39
C LEU A 105 2.45 -10.55 -15.85
N ASN A 106 3.60 -10.04 -16.31
CA ASN A 106 3.78 -9.47 -17.66
C ASN A 106 2.79 -8.34 -17.99
N VAL A 107 2.37 -7.60 -16.97
CA VAL A 107 1.51 -6.42 -17.17
C VAL A 107 2.34 -5.28 -17.74
N ARG A 108 1.71 -4.48 -18.61
CA ARG A 108 2.26 -3.20 -19.03
C ARG A 108 1.64 -2.10 -18.18
N LEU A 109 2.49 -1.42 -17.40
CA LEU A 109 2.09 -0.23 -16.63
C LEU A 109 2.43 1.04 -17.41
N ASP A 110 1.53 2.02 -17.38
CA ASP A 110 1.72 3.36 -17.93
C ASP A 110 1.20 4.46 -16.97
N GLN A 111 1.13 5.71 -17.44
CA GLN A 111 0.69 6.84 -16.61
C GLN A 111 -0.78 6.77 -16.17
N ASN A 112 -1.60 5.96 -16.85
CA ASN A 112 -3.01 5.72 -16.52
C ASN A 112 -3.21 4.51 -15.62
N SER A 113 -2.15 3.74 -15.34
CA SER A 113 -2.23 2.56 -14.48
C SER A 113 -2.64 2.86 -13.05
N LEU A 114 -2.47 4.09 -12.57
CA LEU A 114 -2.87 4.48 -11.21
C LEU A 114 -4.20 5.24 -11.22
N ARG A 115 -5.20 4.68 -10.54
CA ARG A 115 -6.47 5.34 -10.25
C ARG A 115 -6.77 5.25 -8.77
N CYS A 116 -7.08 6.38 -8.15
CA CYS A 116 -7.46 6.41 -6.74
C CYS A 116 -8.77 7.16 -6.55
N ILE A 117 -9.54 6.74 -5.55
CA ILE A 117 -10.75 7.40 -5.07
C ILE A 117 -10.53 7.76 -3.62
N ASP A 118 -10.85 9.01 -3.29
CA ASP A 118 -10.84 9.53 -1.92
C ASP A 118 -12.17 9.25 -1.23
N GLY A 119 -12.18 9.27 0.11
CA GLY A 119 -13.38 9.02 0.90
C GLY A 119 -13.05 8.57 2.33
N PRO A 120 -14.04 8.07 3.09
CA PRO A 120 -13.84 7.49 4.42
C PRO A 120 -12.93 6.25 4.39
N ALA A 121 -12.96 5.50 3.29
CA ALA A 121 -12.08 4.38 2.98
C ALA A 121 -11.39 4.64 1.62
N PRO A 122 -10.36 5.49 1.57
CA PRO A 122 -9.70 5.82 0.31
C PRO A 122 -9.06 4.56 -0.28
N ALA A 123 -9.08 4.43 -1.60
CA ALA A 123 -8.48 3.28 -2.26
C ALA A 123 -7.78 3.66 -3.55
N CYS A 124 -6.76 2.90 -3.90
CA CYS A 124 -5.99 3.03 -5.13
C CYS A 124 -5.95 1.68 -5.83
N LEU A 125 -6.38 1.66 -7.09
CA LEU A 125 -6.22 0.53 -8.00
C LEU A 125 -5.03 0.83 -8.92
N VAL A 126 -4.02 -0.05 -8.88
CA VAL A 126 -2.99 -0.10 -9.90
C VAL A 126 -3.38 -1.17 -10.91
N ARG A 127 -3.56 -0.80 -12.18
CA ARG A 127 -3.94 -1.71 -13.26
C ARG A 127 -2.88 -1.72 -14.35
N GLY A 128 -2.61 -2.88 -14.91
CA GLY A 128 -1.86 -3.00 -16.15
C GLY A 128 -2.51 -4.01 -17.11
N ASP A 129 -2.33 -3.74 -18.39
CA ASP A 129 -2.86 -4.57 -19.46
C ASP A 129 -1.92 -5.74 -19.77
N VAL A 130 -2.50 -6.85 -20.19
CA VAL A 130 -1.80 -8.08 -20.58
C VAL A 130 -2.13 -8.44 -22.03
N GLY A 131 -1.11 -8.89 -22.75
CA GLY A 131 -1.22 -9.21 -24.17
C GLY A 131 -1.27 -7.98 -25.07
N ASP A 132 -1.19 -8.20 -26.37
CA ASP A 132 -1.29 -7.12 -27.34
C ASP A 132 -2.74 -6.64 -27.44
N GLY A 133 -2.93 -5.31 -27.41
CA GLY A 133 -4.26 -4.69 -27.54
C GLY A 133 -5.11 -4.66 -26.27
N GLY A 134 -4.58 -5.03 -25.11
CA GLY A 134 -5.28 -4.88 -23.82
C GLY A 134 -6.53 -5.77 -23.70
N THR A 135 -6.41 -7.02 -24.13
CA THR A 135 -7.51 -8.00 -24.11
C THR A 135 -7.77 -8.55 -22.70
N ALA A 136 -6.77 -8.53 -21.83
CA ALA A 136 -6.88 -8.85 -20.42
C ALA A 136 -6.13 -7.81 -19.58
N ALA A 137 -6.43 -7.75 -18.29
CA ALA A 137 -5.75 -6.87 -17.35
C ALA A 137 -5.63 -7.53 -15.97
N TYR A 138 -4.55 -7.19 -15.26
CA TYR A 138 -4.46 -7.42 -13.82
C TYR A 138 -4.53 -6.09 -13.08
N GLY A 139 -5.03 -6.13 -11.86
CA GLY A 139 -5.03 -4.97 -10.99
C GLY A 139 -4.84 -5.33 -9.53
N GLU A 140 -4.16 -4.45 -8.82
CA GLU A 140 -3.85 -4.60 -7.40
C GLU A 140 -4.40 -3.40 -6.63
N LEU A 141 -5.00 -3.68 -5.49
CA LEU A 141 -5.73 -2.70 -4.69
C LEU A 141 -4.92 -2.34 -3.45
N LEU A 142 -4.84 -1.05 -3.15
CA LEU A 142 -4.43 -0.59 -1.82
C LEU A 142 -5.57 0.20 -1.19
N VAL A 143 -5.79 -0.04 0.09
CA VAL A 143 -6.90 0.54 0.84
C VAL A 143 -6.35 1.27 2.06
N GLY A 144 -6.80 2.51 2.25
CA GLY A 144 -6.58 3.29 3.46
C GLY A 144 -7.74 3.11 4.44
N SER A 145 -7.42 2.94 5.72
CA SER A 145 -8.40 2.98 6.81
C SER A 145 -7.73 3.53 8.06
N GLY A 146 -8.36 4.53 8.71
CA GLY A 146 -7.81 5.15 9.92
C GLY A 146 -6.41 5.75 9.73
N GLY A 147 -6.11 6.27 8.54
CA GLY A 147 -4.79 6.81 8.18
C GLY A 147 -3.72 5.76 7.87
N VAL A 148 -4.07 4.48 7.88
CA VAL A 148 -3.16 3.37 7.60
C VAL A 148 -3.50 2.72 6.27
N TRP A 149 -2.51 2.58 5.40
CA TRP A 149 -2.67 1.89 4.12
C TRP A 149 -2.28 0.42 4.21
N ARG A 150 -3.01 -0.41 3.48
CA ARG A 150 -2.85 -1.86 3.42
C ARG A 150 -3.06 -2.36 2.00
N ASP A 151 -2.33 -3.43 1.67
CA ASP A 151 -2.58 -4.27 0.51
C ASP A 151 -3.41 -5.49 0.96
N PRO A 152 -4.63 -5.71 0.41
CA PRO A 152 -5.44 -6.90 0.68
C PRO A 152 -4.83 -8.22 0.13
N GLY A 153 -3.81 -8.14 -0.72
CA GLY A 153 -2.89 -9.24 -1.05
C GLY A 153 -3.30 -10.12 -2.24
N LYS A 154 -4.45 -9.90 -2.87
CA LYS A 154 -4.89 -10.67 -4.05
C LYS A 154 -5.15 -9.75 -5.25
N PRO A 155 -4.42 -9.92 -6.35
CA PRO A 155 -4.73 -9.24 -7.60
C PRO A 155 -6.08 -9.65 -8.18
N PHE A 156 -6.76 -8.69 -8.80
CA PHE A 156 -7.91 -8.90 -9.66
C PHE A 156 -7.45 -9.22 -11.08
N TYR A 157 -8.23 -10.04 -11.78
CA TYR A 157 -8.00 -10.41 -13.17
C TYR A 157 -9.25 -10.18 -13.99
N ALA A 158 -9.12 -9.39 -15.06
CA ALA A 158 -10.14 -9.18 -16.06
C ALA A 158 -9.69 -9.85 -17.37
N ASP A 159 -10.47 -10.82 -17.87
CA ASP A 159 -10.18 -11.49 -19.15
C ASP A 159 -10.92 -10.86 -20.34
N ALA A 160 -11.65 -9.78 -20.09
CA ALA A 160 -12.42 -9.03 -21.07
C ALA A 160 -12.06 -7.52 -21.04
N GLY A 161 -10.76 -7.24 -20.93
CA GLY A 161 -10.16 -5.93 -21.17
C GLY A 161 -9.81 -5.11 -19.93
N THR A 162 -10.78 -4.70 -19.11
CA THR A 162 -10.56 -3.61 -18.13
C THR A 162 -10.93 -3.94 -16.68
N LEU A 163 -10.26 -3.23 -15.77
CA LEU A 163 -10.57 -3.12 -14.34
C LEU A 163 -10.78 -1.64 -14.03
N SER A 164 -11.74 -1.34 -13.14
CA SER A 164 -12.03 0.05 -12.75
C SER A 164 -12.40 0.14 -11.28
N LEU A 165 -12.27 1.34 -10.72
CA LEU A 165 -12.59 1.64 -9.33
C LEU A 165 -13.70 2.70 -9.33
N TYR A 166 -14.83 2.44 -8.66
CA TYR A 166 -15.97 3.35 -8.61
C TYR A 166 -16.86 3.05 -7.40
N ASP A 167 -17.50 4.06 -6.78
CA ASP A 167 -18.52 3.83 -5.74
C ASP A 167 -19.83 3.37 -6.39
N VAL A 168 -20.01 2.05 -6.49
CA VAL A 168 -21.17 1.43 -7.13
C VAL A 168 -22.29 1.26 -6.11
N THR A 169 -21.93 0.90 -4.88
CA THR A 169 -22.88 0.62 -3.79
C THR A 169 -23.48 1.86 -3.14
N ALA A 170 -22.92 3.05 -3.43
CA ALA A 170 -23.29 4.36 -2.90
C ALA A 170 -23.11 4.48 -1.38
N ASP A 171 -22.08 3.83 -0.84
CA ASP A 171 -21.74 3.85 0.59
C ASP A 171 -20.51 4.73 0.91
N ALA A 172 -20.06 5.52 -0.07
CA ALA A 172 -18.85 6.34 -0.05
C ALA A 172 -17.54 5.55 0.02
N SER A 173 -17.58 4.22 -0.14
CA SER A 173 -16.41 3.38 -0.36
C SER A 173 -16.38 2.95 -1.83
N PRO A 174 -15.22 3.05 -2.51
CA PRO A 174 -15.13 2.55 -3.87
C PRO A 174 -15.24 1.02 -3.92
N ASP A 175 -15.82 0.51 -5.00
CA ASP A 175 -15.86 -0.90 -5.36
C ASP A 175 -14.94 -1.16 -6.56
N VAL A 176 -14.41 -2.38 -6.66
CA VAL A 176 -13.62 -2.84 -7.80
C VAL A 176 -14.54 -3.49 -8.82
N ILE A 177 -14.52 -2.99 -10.05
CA ILE A 177 -15.28 -3.53 -11.19
C ILE A 177 -14.33 -4.33 -12.07
N VAL A 178 -14.63 -5.61 -12.24
CA VAL A 178 -13.88 -6.57 -13.05
C VAL A 178 -14.70 -6.96 -14.27
N VAL A 179 -14.20 -6.69 -15.48
CA VAL A 179 -14.88 -7.11 -16.70
C VAL A 179 -14.39 -8.49 -17.12
N ARG A 180 -15.31 -9.45 -17.20
CA ARG A 180 -15.01 -10.85 -17.52
C ARG A 180 -16.02 -11.47 -18.47
N HIS A 181 -15.56 -12.48 -19.20
CA HIS A 181 -16.43 -13.39 -19.95
C HIS A 181 -17.21 -14.29 -18.99
N ASP A 182 -18.48 -14.52 -19.31
CA ASP A 182 -19.32 -15.49 -18.61
C ASP A 182 -19.28 -16.84 -19.34
N CYS A 183 -18.30 -17.65 -18.97
CA CYS A 183 -17.99 -18.92 -19.63
C CYS A 183 -17.80 -20.05 -18.59
N PRO A 184 -18.85 -20.48 -17.85
CA PRO A 184 -18.72 -21.40 -16.70
C PRO A 184 -18.05 -22.74 -17.05
N ASP A 185 -18.23 -23.21 -18.30
CA ASP A 185 -17.70 -24.48 -18.79
C ASP A 185 -16.46 -24.30 -19.69
N ALA A 186 -15.68 -23.23 -19.50
CA ALA A 186 -14.48 -22.96 -20.27
C ALA A 186 -13.44 -22.17 -19.44
N ALA A 187 -12.16 -22.43 -19.67
CA ALA A 187 -11.11 -21.60 -19.09
C ALA A 187 -11.02 -20.25 -19.83
N SER A 188 -10.69 -19.19 -19.08
CA SER A 188 -10.36 -17.87 -19.65
C SER A 188 -9.28 -17.98 -20.74
N GLY A 189 -9.41 -17.16 -21.78
CA GLY A 189 -8.49 -17.15 -22.93
C GLY A 189 -8.70 -18.27 -23.95
N THR A 190 -9.59 -19.24 -23.70
CA THR A 190 -9.96 -20.23 -24.72
C THR A 190 -10.89 -19.62 -25.78
N PRO A 191 -10.89 -20.11 -27.04
CA PRO A 191 -11.79 -19.59 -28.08
C PRO A 191 -13.28 -19.64 -27.70
N LYS A 192 -13.67 -20.65 -26.91
CA LYS A 192 -15.03 -20.80 -26.39
C LYS A 192 -15.37 -19.70 -25.37
N CYS A 193 -14.41 -19.30 -24.54
CA CYS A 193 -14.63 -18.27 -23.54
C CYS A 193 -14.54 -16.86 -24.14
N THR A 194 -13.58 -16.59 -25.04
CA THR A 194 -13.37 -15.25 -25.64
C THR A 194 -14.49 -14.80 -26.58
N THR A 195 -15.43 -15.69 -26.91
CA THR A 195 -16.64 -15.40 -27.70
C THR A 195 -17.91 -15.39 -26.86
N ALA A 196 -17.80 -15.69 -25.55
CA ALA A 196 -18.93 -15.67 -24.65
C ALA A 196 -19.37 -14.22 -24.33
N PRO A 197 -20.63 -14.01 -23.91
CA PRO A 197 -21.06 -12.72 -23.38
C PRO A 197 -20.19 -12.28 -22.20
N VAL A 198 -20.06 -10.98 -22.01
CA VAL A 198 -19.29 -10.39 -20.91
C VAL A 198 -20.20 -9.76 -19.89
N LEU A 199 -19.70 -9.61 -18.67
CA LEU A 199 -20.34 -8.89 -17.58
C LEU A 199 -19.29 -8.13 -16.76
N GLY A 200 -19.73 -7.10 -16.04
CA GLY A 200 -18.95 -6.49 -14.97
C GLY A 200 -19.31 -7.14 -13.64
N GLU A 201 -18.36 -7.80 -13.00
CA GLU A 201 -18.48 -8.30 -11.63
C GLU A 201 -17.91 -7.26 -10.67
N VAL A 202 -18.64 -6.94 -9.61
CA VAL A 202 -18.30 -5.91 -8.64
C VAL A 202 -17.88 -6.56 -7.34
N TYR A 203 -16.75 -6.14 -6.81
CA TYR A 203 -16.21 -6.57 -5.52
C TYR A 203 -16.06 -5.38 -4.59
N ASP A 204 -16.37 -5.57 -3.31
CA ASP A 204 -16.02 -4.59 -2.28
C ASP A 204 -14.50 -4.59 -2.01
N LEU A 205 -14.04 -3.64 -1.19
CA LEU A 205 -12.62 -3.52 -0.82
C LEU A 205 -12.09 -4.71 0.00
N ALA A 206 -12.97 -5.57 0.53
CA ALA A 206 -12.59 -6.82 1.18
C ALA A 206 -12.53 -8.01 0.20
N GLY A 207 -12.79 -7.78 -1.09
CA GLY A 207 -12.78 -8.79 -2.14
C GLY A 207 -14.04 -9.65 -2.17
N ARG A 208 -15.13 -9.24 -1.51
CA ARG A 208 -16.41 -9.97 -1.55
C ARG A 208 -17.20 -9.52 -2.76
N SER A 209 -17.77 -10.48 -3.51
CA SER A 209 -18.63 -10.18 -4.65
C SER A 209 -19.92 -9.51 -4.17
N VAL A 210 -20.21 -8.33 -4.73
CA VAL A 210 -21.38 -7.49 -4.46
C VAL A 210 -22.51 -7.81 -5.44
N GLY A 211 -22.15 -8.09 -6.70
CA GLY A 211 -23.09 -8.39 -7.76
C GLY A 211 -22.48 -8.21 -9.15
N CYS A 212 -23.24 -8.59 -10.16
CA CYS A 212 -22.83 -8.53 -11.55
C CYS A 212 -23.79 -7.67 -12.37
N THR A 213 -23.30 -7.05 -13.44
CA THR A 213 -24.18 -6.46 -14.44
C THR A 213 -24.97 -7.53 -15.18
N ARG A 214 -25.97 -7.10 -15.97
CA ARG A 214 -26.48 -7.96 -17.05
C ARG A 214 -25.34 -8.33 -18.01
N ARG A 215 -25.51 -9.46 -18.70
CA ARG A 215 -24.65 -9.86 -19.81
C ARG A 215 -24.79 -8.90 -20.98
N VAL A 216 -23.67 -8.62 -21.64
CA VAL A 216 -23.60 -7.87 -22.88
C VAL A 216 -22.73 -8.61 -23.89
N THR A 217 -22.88 -8.29 -25.17
CA THR A 217 -22.18 -8.96 -26.26
C THR A 217 -20.75 -8.48 -26.45
N SER A 218 -20.48 -7.22 -26.12
CA SER A 218 -19.16 -6.61 -26.18
C SER A 218 -18.85 -5.85 -24.89
N PRO A 219 -17.60 -5.83 -24.40
CA PRO A 219 -17.22 -5.01 -23.25
C PRO A 219 -17.58 -3.53 -23.43
N SER A 220 -17.53 -3.01 -24.67
CA SER A 220 -17.91 -1.63 -25.01
C SER A 220 -19.37 -1.28 -24.71
N ASP A 221 -20.23 -2.29 -24.55
CA ASP A 221 -21.65 -2.09 -24.25
C ASP A 221 -21.88 -1.84 -22.74
N LEU A 222 -20.85 -1.99 -21.91
CA LEU A 222 -20.89 -1.64 -20.49
C LEU A 222 -20.84 -0.12 -20.31
N ARG A 223 -21.60 0.35 -19.32
CA ARG A 223 -21.73 1.78 -19.02
C ARG A 223 -20.39 2.38 -18.63
N GLY A 224 -19.96 3.40 -19.38
CA GLY A 224 -18.74 4.15 -19.09
C GLY A 224 -17.45 3.54 -19.66
N TRP A 225 -17.54 2.49 -20.47
CA TRP A 225 -16.36 1.86 -21.09
C TRP A 225 -15.39 2.90 -21.71
N PRO A 226 -14.06 2.76 -21.51
CA PRO A 226 -13.35 1.68 -20.78
C PRO A 226 -13.21 1.90 -19.26
N ASP A 227 -13.55 3.09 -18.77
CA ASP A 227 -13.54 3.46 -17.34
C ASP A 227 -14.94 3.26 -16.75
N ILE A 228 -15.30 2.00 -16.50
CA ILE A 228 -16.68 1.58 -16.17
C ILE A 228 -17.25 2.36 -14.97
N ARG A 229 -18.48 2.85 -15.12
CA ARG A 229 -19.21 3.63 -14.11
C ARG A 229 -20.59 3.03 -13.88
N LEU A 230 -20.61 2.00 -13.02
CA LEU A 230 -21.84 1.33 -12.62
C LEU A 230 -22.49 2.04 -11.43
N THR A 231 -23.76 1.71 -11.22
CA THR A 231 -24.54 2.06 -10.05
C THR A 231 -25.16 0.79 -9.48
N ARG A 232 -25.63 0.84 -8.23
CA ARG A 232 -26.34 -0.28 -7.61
C ARG A 232 -27.52 -0.81 -8.43
N ALA A 233 -28.17 0.05 -9.23
CA ALA A 233 -29.28 -0.32 -10.10
C ALA A 233 -28.87 -1.23 -11.28
N ASP A 234 -27.59 -1.16 -11.69
CA ASP A 234 -27.02 -1.98 -12.75
C ASP A 234 -26.75 -3.42 -12.27
N LEU A 235 -26.68 -3.64 -10.96
CA LEU A 235 -26.30 -4.92 -10.37
C LEU A 235 -27.46 -5.91 -10.22
N ARG A 236 -27.12 -7.18 -10.35
CA ARG A 236 -27.94 -8.38 -10.18
C ARG A 236 -27.10 -9.44 -9.46
N THR A 237 -27.73 -10.53 -9.03
CA THR A 237 -26.99 -11.72 -8.57
C THR A 237 -26.09 -12.22 -9.70
N CYS A 238 -24.82 -12.49 -9.37
CA CYS A 238 -23.89 -13.07 -10.32
C CYS A 238 -24.32 -14.48 -10.75
N PRO A 239 -24.07 -14.85 -12.02
CA PRO A 239 -24.30 -16.22 -12.46
C PRO A 239 -23.41 -17.18 -11.67
N SER A 240 -23.98 -18.35 -11.34
CA SER A 240 -23.31 -19.46 -10.66
C SER A 240 -22.51 -20.32 -11.62
#